data_AF-A0A7J2YW29-F1
#
_entry.id   AF-A0A7J2YW29-F1
#
_cell.length_a   1.000
_cell.length_b   1.000
_cell.length_c   1.000
_cell.angle_alpha   90.00
_cell.angle_beta   90.00
_cell.angle_gamma   90.00
#
_symmetry.space_group_name_H-M   'P 1'
#
loop_
_entity.id
_entity.type
_entity.pdbx_description
1 polymer ?
#
loop_
_entity_poly.entity_id
_entity_poly.type
_entity_poly.pdbx_seq_one_letter_code
_entity_poly.pdbx_strand_id
1 'polypeptide(L)' 'MSKKIVDEKDATQTLKEMLQDRKKGQAPEEVLTIFCQRYGLTMAACRSFYNELIKKGEIKEKPL' A
#
# COMPACT_ATOMS: atom_id res chain seq x y z
N MET A 1 6.12 -23.80 -5.76
CA MET A 1 6.00 -22.53 -5.02
C MET A 1 5.91 -21.41 -6.04
N SER A 2 4.70 -20.89 -6.28
CA SER A 2 4.50 -19.82 -7.24
C SER A 2 5.11 -18.54 -6.68
N LYS A 3 6.29 -18.17 -7.17
CA LYS A 3 6.79 -16.78 -7.07
C LYS A 3 5.75 -15.92 -7.77
N LYS A 4 4.79 -15.39 -7.02
CA LYS A 4 3.93 -14.31 -7.48
C LYS A 4 4.88 -13.16 -7.75
N ILE A 5 5.24 -12.97 -9.01
CA ILE A 5 5.85 -11.73 -9.49
C ILE A 5 4.78 -10.70 -9.15
N VAL A 6 5.01 -9.98 -8.07
CA VAL A 6 4.16 -8.87 -7.67
C VAL A 6 4.38 -7.84 -8.75
N ASP A 7 3.46 -7.77 -9.72
CA ASP A 7 3.49 -6.73 -10.71
C ASP A 7 3.30 -5.40 -9.95
N GLU A 8 4.32 -4.56 -9.99
CA GLU A 8 4.39 -3.34 -9.18
C GLU A 8 3.16 -2.44 -9.38
N LYS A 9 2.60 -2.46 -10.60
CA LYS A 9 1.37 -1.74 -10.94
C LYS A 9 0.16 -2.32 -10.23
N ASP A 10 0.03 -3.65 -10.22
CA ASP A 10 -1.07 -4.38 -9.56
C ASP A 10 -1.04 -4.19 -8.03
N ALA A 11 0.16 -4.20 -7.46
CA ALA A 11 0.37 -3.95 -6.04
C ALA A 11 0.02 -2.51 -5.65
N THR A 12 0.45 -1.53 -6.44
CA THR A 12 0.18 -0.11 -6.20
C THR A 12 -1.32 0.19 -6.31
N GLN A 13 -2.01 -0.39 -7.30
CA GLN A 13 -3.45 -0.25 -7.46
C GLN A 13 -4.20 -0.88 -6.29
N THR A 14 -3.81 -2.09 -5.88
CA THR A 14 -4.41 -2.77 -4.72
C THR A 14 -4.24 -1.95 -3.43
N LEU A 15 -3.05 -1.40 -3.19
CA LEU A 15 -2.79 -0.54 -2.03
C LEU A 15 -3.67 0.71 -2.06
N LYS A 16 -3.83 1.34 -3.23
CA LYS A 16 -4.73 2.49 -3.41
C LYS A 16 -6.17 2.13 -3.09
N GLU A 17 -6.69 1.02 -3.61
CA GLU A 17 -8.05 0.56 -3.34
C GLU A 17 -8.26 0.28 -1.84
N MET A 18 -7.33 -0.40 -1.19
CA MET A 18 -7.41 -0.64 0.26
C MET A 18 -7.38 0.66 1.08
N LEU A 19 -6.62 1.66 0.62
CA LEU A 19 -6.59 2.97 1.27
C LEU A 19 -7.85 3.79 0.99
N GLN A 20 -8.49 3.66 -0.17
CA GLN A 20 -9.75 4.33 -0.49
C GLN A 20 -10.94 3.68 0.22
N ASP A 21 -10.94 2.35 0.36
CA ASP A 21 -11.97 1.57 1.05
C ASP A 21 -11.82 1.59 2.59
N ARG A 22 -10.68 2.10 3.09
CA ARG A 22 -10.41 2.14 4.53
C ARG A 22 -11.54 2.88 5.26
N LYS A 23 -11.96 2.32 6.40
CA LYS A 23 -12.97 2.95 7.24
C LYS A 23 -12.49 4.31 7.73
N LYS A 24 -13.43 5.26 7.88
CA LYS A 24 -13.14 6.56 8.49
C LYS A 24 -12.56 6.34 9.90
N GLY A 25 -11.31 6.72 10.10
CA GLY A 25 -10.57 6.51 11.37
C GLY A 25 -9.59 5.34 11.37
N GLN A 26 -9.59 4.49 10.33
CA GLN A 26 -8.58 3.45 10.16
C GLN A 26 -7.25 4.09 9.72
N ALA A 27 -6.17 3.74 10.42
CA ALA A 27 -4.86 4.28 10.11
C ALA A 27 -4.33 3.70 8.79
N PRO A 28 -3.67 4.51 7.94
CA PRO A 28 -3.02 4.02 6.73
C PRO A 28 -1.93 2.97 7.03
N GLU A 29 -1.34 3.02 8.23
CA GLU A 29 -0.31 2.07 8.66
C GLU A 29 -0.87 0.64 8.87
N GLU A 30 -2.12 0.51 9.32
CA GLU A 30 -2.79 -0.80 9.40
C GLU A 30 -3.06 -1.38 8.00
N VAL A 31 -3.51 -0.53 7.07
CA VAL A 31 -3.72 -0.91 5.66
C VAL A 31 -2.41 -1.37 5.03
N LEU A 32 -1.33 -0.63 5.27
CA LEU A 32 0.00 -0.98 4.81
C LEU A 32 0.49 -2.29 5.40
N THR A 33 0.25 -2.54 6.68
CA THR A 33 0.65 -3.79 7.33
C THR A 33 -0.01 -5.00 6.66
N ILE A 34 -1.33 -4.92 6.42
CA ILE A 34 -2.09 -5.96 5.73
C ILE A 34 -1.57 -6.14 4.30
N PHE A 35 -1.31 -5.05 3.59
CA PHE A 35 -0.75 -5.07 2.25
C PHE A 35 0.64 -5.75 2.23
N CYS A 36 1.55 -5.36 3.12
CA CYS A 36 2.87 -5.97 3.23
C CYS A 36 2.80 -7.48 3.47
N GLN A 37 1.95 -7.91 4.41
CA GLN A 37 1.78 -9.33 4.71
C GLN A 37 1.22 -10.10 3.51
N ARG A 38 0.27 -9.52 2.78
CA ARG A 38 -0.35 -10.15 1.61
C ARG A 38 0.61 -10.33 0.44
N TYR A 39 1.54 -9.40 0.25
CA TYR A 39 2.53 -9.42 -0.83
C TYR A 39 3.90 -9.95 -0.40
N GLY A 40 4.07 -10.32 0.88
CA GLY A 40 5.35 -10.77 1.42
C GLY A 40 6.43 -9.69 1.38
N LEU A 41 6.04 -8.42 1.44
CA LEU A 41 6.92 -7.27 1.40
C LEU A 41 7.35 -6.84 2.81
N THR A 42 8.50 -6.18 2.89
CA THR A 42 8.91 -5.52 4.13
C THR A 42 8.13 -4.23 4.33
N MET A 43 7.94 -3.84 5.60
CA MET A 43 7.27 -2.58 5.94
C MET A 43 7.94 -1.36 5.26
N ALA A 44 9.26 -1.39 5.12
CA ALA A 44 10.02 -0.36 4.42
C ALA A 44 9.63 -0.25 2.92
N ALA A 45 9.48 -1.39 2.23
CA ALA A 45 9.03 -1.40 0.84
C ALA A 45 7.61 -0.85 0.70
N CYS A 46 6.70 -1.25 1.58
CA CYS A 46 5.32 -0.74 1.57
C CYS A 46 5.24 0.76 1.85
N ARG A 47 6.04 1.27 2.79
CA ARG A 47 6.15 2.71 3.05
C ARG A 47 6.64 3.46 1.81
N SER A 48 7.58 2.89 1.06
CA SER A 48 7.99 3.48 -0.22
C SER A 48 6.84 3.54 -1.22
N PHE A 49 6.05 2.47 -1.38
CA PHE A 49 4.85 2.47 -2.24
C PHE A 49 3.80 3.49 -1.79
N TYR A 50 3.59 3.61 -0.48
CA TYR A 50 2.67 4.60 0.08
C TYR A 50 3.12 6.04 -0.18
N ASN A 51 4.39 6.34 0.08
CA ASN A 51 4.95 7.66 -0.14
C ASN A 51 5.00 8.01 -1.64
N GLU A 52 5.20 7.03 -2.52
CA GLU A 52 5.03 7.16 -3.98
C GLU A 52 3.59 7.55 -4.35
N LEU A 53 2.58 6.89 -3.79
CA LEU A 53 1.16 7.23 -4.02
C LEU A 53 0.83 8.65 -3.58
N ILE A 54 1.36 9.10 -2.44
CA ILE A 54 1.20 10.49 -1.97
C ILE A 54 1.90 11.47 -2.90
N LYS A 55 3.15 11.18 -3.29
CA LYS A 55 3.92 12.02 -4.22
C LYS A 55 3.24 12.18 -5.57
N LYS A 56 2.60 11.11 -6.07
CA LYS A 56 1.82 11.13 -7.32
C LYS A 56 0.45 11.82 -7.16
N GLY A 57 0.03 12.14 -5.94
CA GLY A 57 -1.28 12.73 -5.65
C GLY A 57 -2.44 11.73 -5.75
N GLU A 58 -2.13 10.43 -5.81
CA GLU A 58 -3.12 9.35 -5.94
C GLU A 58 -3.95 9.17 -4.67
N ILE A 59 -3.38 9.53 -3.52
CA ILE A 59 -4.04 9.55 -2.21
C ILE A 59 -3.78 10.89 -1.50
N LYS A 60 -4.82 11.40 -0.82
CA LYS A 60 -4.73 12.63 -0.02
C LYS A 60 -4.46 12.30 1.45
N GLU A 61 -3.28 11.76 1.72
CA GLU A 61 -2.83 11.40 3.07
C GLU A 61 -1.49 12.06 3.41
N LYS A 62 -1.09 11.99 4.68
CA LYS A 62 0.24 12.43 5.12
C LYS A 62 1.27 11.32 4.90
N PRO A 63 2.49 11.64 4.45
CA PRO A 63 3.56 10.64 4.34
C PRO A 63 3.89 10.04 5.71
N LEU A 64 4.21 8.74 5.70
CA LEU A 64 4.60 7.94 6.86
C LEU A 64 6.12 7.77 6.91
#